data_AF-A0A3C7W027-F1
#
_entry.id   AF-A0A3C7W027-F1
#
_cell.length_a   1.000
_cell.length_b   1.000
_cell.length_c   1.000
_cell.angle_alpha   90.00
_cell.angle_beta   90.00
_cell.angle_gamma   90.00
#
_symmetry.space_group_name_H-M   'P 1'
#
loop_
_entity.id
_entity.type
_entity.pdbx_description
1 polymer ?
#
loop_
_entity_poly.entity_id
_entity_poly.type
_entity_poly.pdbx_seq_one_letter_code
_entity_poly.pdbx_strand_id
1 'polypeptide(L)'
;MRRPALPRLDRFPALACVVFCAAFVSASLTARAAPDPAAAGFSSERLARIDRHMESAVEAGIMVGGEGLIARGGHIVYHATWGDRDREAGLPATRDTLYRIYSMTKPITTVAVLMLYEEGRFLLGDPVANYLPELADLAVAENLDPNAPLSTRPAARQPTIRDLLRHSAGFSYGLFGDTSVDRAYREAGLFQQDDLTAFTTALGRLPLQYEPGTRWHYSVAVDVQGRLVEAVSGMALGDFLRERIFEPLG
;
A
#
# COMPACT_ATOMS: atom_id res chain seq x y z
N MET A 1 -2.04 -36.83 -59.18
CA MET A 1 -2.93 -36.86 -58.00
C MET A 1 -3.37 -35.45 -57.68
N ARG A 2 -4.65 -35.14 -57.90
CA ARG A 2 -5.23 -33.79 -57.76
C ARG A 2 -5.69 -33.57 -56.32
N ARG A 3 -5.30 -32.44 -55.73
CA ARG A 3 -5.73 -32.00 -54.39
C ARG A 3 -7.24 -31.73 -54.38
N PRO A 4 -7.97 -32.03 -53.29
CA PRO A 4 -9.38 -31.69 -53.19
C PRO A 4 -9.56 -30.19 -52.94
N ALA A 5 -10.58 -29.61 -53.58
CA ALA A 5 -10.98 -28.22 -53.42
C ALA A 5 -11.69 -28.01 -52.07
N LEU A 6 -11.38 -26.91 -51.40
CA LEU A 6 -12.06 -26.47 -50.17
C LEU A 6 -13.45 -25.90 -50.51
N PRO A 7 -14.47 -26.12 -49.65
CA PRO A 7 -15.80 -25.59 -49.88
C PRO A 7 -15.87 -24.08 -49.59
N ARG A 8 -16.68 -23.37 -50.38
CA ARG A 8 -17.01 -21.96 -50.21
C ARG A 8 -17.85 -21.76 -48.96
N LEU A 9 -17.44 -20.84 -48.09
CA LEU A 9 -18.21 -20.39 -46.94
C LEU A 9 -19.21 -19.33 -47.39
N ASP A 10 -20.48 -19.71 -47.44
CA ASP A 10 -21.60 -18.78 -47.60
C ASP A 10 -21.91 -18.07 -46.28
N ARG A 11 -21.89 -16.73 -46.35
CA ARG A 11 -22.66 -15.73 -45.57
C ARG A 11 -23.17 -16.16 -44.18
N PHE A 12 -22.38 -15.85 -43.15
CA PHE A 12 -22.91 -15.68 -41.79
C PHE A 12 -23.60 -14.31 -41.66
N PRO A 13 -24.79 -14.23 -41.02
CA PRO A 13 -25.42 -12.95 -40.75
C PRO A 13 -24.61 -12.18 -39.70
N ALA A 14 -24.52 -10.87 -39.87
CA ALA A 14 -23.84 -9.96 -38.95
C ALA A 14 -24.42 -10.10 -37.54
N LEU A 15 -23.65 -10.71 -36.64
CA LEU A 15 -23.94 -10.69 -35.21
C LEU A 15 -23.61 -9.27 -34.73
N ALA A 16 -24.65 -8.48 -34.49
CA ALA A 16 -24.51 -7.18 -33.86
C ALA A 16 -23.91 -7.39 -32.46
N CYS A 17 -22.63 -7.07 -32.31
CA CYS A 17 -22.01 -6.86 -31.01
C CYS A 17 -22.71 -5.66 -30.36
N VAL A 18 -23.71 -5.94 -29.52
CA VAL A 18 -24.20 -4.97 -28.55
C VAL A 18 -23.06 -4.75 -27.57
N VAL A 19 -22.28 -3.69 -27.80
CA VAL A 19 -21.36 -3.15 -26.80
C VAL A 19 -22.24 -2.66 -25.66
N PHE A 20 -22.41 -3.50 -24.64
CA PHE A 20 -23.01 -3.09 -23.39
C PHE A 20 -21.96 -2.21 -22.69
N CYS A 21 -21.99 -0.91 -22.99
CA CYS A 21 -21.36 0.10 -22.14
C CYS A 21 -22.10 0.03 -20.80
N ALA A 22 -21.60 -0.82 -19.89
CA ALA A 22 -21.94 -0.72 -18.49
C ALA A 22 -21.39 0.62 -18.01
N ALA A 23 -22.24 1.65 -18.03
CA ALA A 23 -22.03 2.83 -17.24
C ALA A 23 -21.97 2.34 -15.78
N PHE A 24 -20.76 2.20 -15.25
CA PHE A 24 -20.56 2.09 -13.81
C PHE A 24 -21.05 3.41 -13.24
N VAL A 25 -22.30 3.42 -12.77
CA VAL A 25 -22.75 4.42 -11.82
C VAL A 25 -21.90 4.16 -10.59
N SER A 26 -20.82 4.93 -10.43
CA SER A 26 -20.15 5.07 -9.14
C SER A 26 -21.18 5.66 -8.20
N ALA A 27 -21.93 4.79 -7.52
CA ALA A 27 -22.65 5.18 -6.35
C ALA A 27 -21.58 5.56 -5.33
N SER A 28 -21.26 6.85 -5.23
CA SER A 28 -20.40 7.35 -4.17
C SER A 28 -21.03 6.89 -2.86
N LEU A 29 -20.35 5.96 -2.18
CA LEU A 29 -20.63 5.58 -0.80
C LEU A 29 -20.18 6.74 0.09
N THR A 30 -20.82 7.90 -0.05
CA THR A 30 -20.71 8.96 0.95
C THR A 30 -21.45 8.46 2.18
N ALA A 31 -20.68 8.07 3.19
CA ALA A 31 -21.23 7.65 4.46
C ALA A 31 -22.08 8.82 5.00
N ARG A 32 -23.38 8.58 5.18
CA ARG A 32 -24.31 9.62 5.64
C ARG A 32 -24.19 9.76 7.14
N ALA A 33 -24.24 10.98 7.66
CA ALA A 33 -24.37 11.18 9.10
C ALA A 33 -25.60 10.41 9.61
N ALA A 34 -25.41 9.57 10.64
CA ALA A 34 -26.52 8.91 11.29
C ALA A 34 -27.37 9.98 12.00
N PRO A 35 -28.70 10.02 11.78
CA PRO A 35 -29.56 10.95 12.52
C PRO A 35 -29.63 10.62 14.02
N ASP A 36 -29.36 9.37 14.40
CA ASP A 36 -29.29 8.90 15.79
C ASP A 36 -28.25 7.77 15.93
N PRO A 37 -27.20 7.92 16.76
CA PRO A 37 -26.27 6.84 17.07
C PRO A 37 -26.94 5.56 17.61
N ALA A 38 -28.07 5.68 18.31
CA ALA A 38 -28.80 4.52 18.83
C ALA A 38 -29.36 3.62 17.74
N ALA A 39 -29.79 4.20 16.61
CA ALA A 39 -30.24 3.43 15.45
C ALA A 39 -29.12 2.57 14.83
N ALA A 40 -27.86 2.97 15.01
CA ALA A 40 -26.69 2.19 14.61
C ALA A 40 -26.13 1.29 15.73
N GLY A 41 -26.85 1.15 16.85
CA GLY A 41 -26.46 0.33 17.99
C GLY A 41 -25.37 0.94 18.86
N PHE A 42 -25.27 2.27 18.92
CA PHE A 42 -24.34 2.99 19.79
C PHE A 42 -25.07 3.77 20.89
N SER A 43 -24.43 3.91 22.04
CA SER A 43 -24.92 4.78 23.12
C SER A 43 -24.28 6.16 22.99
N SER A 44 -25.08 7.21 22.83
CA SER A 44 -24.61 8.60 22.77
C SER A 44 -23.82 8.99 24.02
N GLU A 45 -24.24 8.53 25.20
CA GLU A 45 -23.52 8.75 26.46
C GLU A 45 -22.11 8.13 26.45
N ARG A 46 -21.96 6.95 25.84
CA ARG A 46 -20.64 6.30 25.70
C ARG A 46 -19.78 6.95 24.64
N LEU A 47 -20.36 7.41 23.53
CA LEU A 47 -19.63 8.17 22.51
C LEU A 47 -19.06 9.46 23.10
N ALA A 48 -19.81 10.18 23.94
CA ALA A 48 -19.33 11.37 24.63
C ALA A 48 -18.16 11.10 25.60
N ARG A 49 -17.86 9.83 25.95
CA ARG A 49 -16.65 9.48 26.72
C ARG A 49 -15.38 9.60 25.87
N ILE A 50 -15.49 9.44 24.55
CA ILE A 50 -14.37 9.61 23.63
C ILE A 50 -13.97 11.08 23.64
N ASP A 51 -14.93 12.01 23.49
CA ASP A 51 -14.64 13.45 23.52
C ASP A 51 -13.91 13.85 24.79
N ARG A 52 -14.46 13.50 25.97
CA ARG A 52 -13.83 13.81 27.26
C ARG A 52 -12.42 13.24 27.40
N HIS A 53 -12.18 12.03 26.88
CA HIS A 53 -10.85 11.41 26.95
C HIS A 53 -9.85 12.14 26.06
N MET A 54 -10.25 12.49 24.83
CA MET A 54 -9.38 13.13 23.85
C MET A 54 -9.12 14.60 24.21
N GLU A 55 -10.15 15.32 24.69
CA GLU A 55 -10.00 16.67 25.25
C GLU A 55 -9.02 16.68 26.42
N SER A 56 -9.15 15.73 27.36
CA SER A 56 -8.22 15.59 28.48
C SER A 56 -6.78 15.31 28.01
N ALA A 57 -6.59 14.54 26.94
CA ALA A 57 -5.27 14.31 26.36
C ALA A 57 -4.66 15.58 25.72
N VAL A 58 -5.48 16.43 25.11
CA VAL A 58 -5.07 17.74 24.60
C VAL A 58 -4.70 18.67 25.76
N GLU A 59 -5.54 18.78 26.78
CA GLU A 59 -5.30 19.60 27.97
C GLU A 59 -4.03 19.17 28.72
N ALA A 60 -3.77 17.87 28.81
CA ALA A 60 -2.57 17.31 29.43
C ALA A 60 -1.31 17.45 28.56
N GLY A 61 -1.41 17.97 27.33
CA GLY A 61 -0.28 18.13 26.40
C GLY A 61 0.25 16.81 25.83
N ILE A 62 -0.52 15.72 25.92
CA ILE A 62 -0.16 14.41 25.34
C ILE A 62 -0.28 14.45 23.81
N MET A 63 -1.26 15.19 23.30
CA MET A 63 -1.48 15.43 21.88
C MET A 63 -1.76 16.90 21.62
N VAL A 64 -1.41 17.38 20.42
CA VAL A 64 -1.70 18.76 20.00
C VAL A 64 -3.16 18.90 19.58
N GLY A 65 -3.65 17.92 18.84
CA GLY A 65 -5.01 17.83 18.34
C GLY A 65 -5.18 16.59 17.48
N GLY A 66 -6.39 16.36 17.00
CA GLY A 66 -6.72 15.15 16.25
C GLY A 66 -8.16 15.09 15.80
N GLU A 67 -8.49 13.99 15.15
CA GLU A 67 -9.80 13.72 14.59
C GLU A 67 -10.16 12.24 14.81
N GLY A 68 -11.43 11.98 15.10
CA GLY A 68 -11.97 10.63 15.28
C GLY A 68 -13.24 10.44 14.47
N LEU A 69 -13.32 9.34 13.73
CA LEU A 69 -14.49 8.95 12.95
C LEU A 69 -14.84 7.49 13.25
N ILE A 70 -16.12 7.23 13.52
CA ILE A 70 -16.68 5.88 13.61
C ILE A 70 -17.82 5.78 12.60
N ALA A 71 -17.74 4.78 11.73
CA ALA A 71 -18.79 4.45 10.79
C ALA A 71 -19.27 3.01 10.99
N ARG A 72 -20.59 2.79 10.86
CA ARG A 72 -21.21 1.46 10.93
C ARG A 72 -22.45 1.41 10.04
N GLY A 73 -22.60 0.33 9.28
CA GLY A 73 -23.77 0.12 8.43
C GLY A 73 -23.97 1.20 7.37
N GLY A 74 -22.89 1.77 6.83
CA GLY A 74 -22.95 2.86 5.84
C GLY A 74 -23.23 4.25 6.43
N HIS A 75 -23.26 4.38 7.76
CA HIS A 75 -23.49 5.65 8.44
C HIS A 75 -22.28 6.08 9.27
N ILE A 76 -21.96 7.37 9.24
CA ILE A 76 -21.05 8.00 10.20
C ILE A 76 -21.84 8.21 11.50
N VAL A 77 -21.49 7.48 12.56
CA VAL A 77 -22.20 7.51 13.84
C VAL A 77 -21.53 8.45 14.85
N TYR A 78 -20.28 8.82 14.57
CA TYR A 78 -19.48 9.71 15.39
C TYR A 78 -18.39 10.34 14.53
N HIS A 79 -18.21 11.66 14.64
CA HIS A 79 -17.17 12.40 13.92
C HIS A 79 -16.81 13.69 14.66
N ALA A 80 -15.68 13.70 15.34
CA ALA A 80 -15.23 14.78 16.19
C ALA A 80 -13.79 15.18 15.88
N THR A 81 -13.44 16.41 16.23
CA THR A 81 -12.08 16.97 16.17
C THR A 81 -11.75 17.61 17.51
N TRP A 82 -10.47 17.61 17.88
CA TRP A 82 -9.99 18.18 19.14
C TRP A 82 -8.69 18.94 18.92
N GLY A 83 -8.47 19.98 19.74
CA GLY A 83 -7.22 20.74 19.76
C GLY A 83 -6.85 21.36 18.41
N ASP A 84 -5.55 21.48 18.19
CA ASP A 84 -4.98 22.18 17.04
C ASP A 84 -4.31 21.22 16.05
N ARG A 85 -4.35 21.56 14.76
CA ARG A 85 -3.48 20.91 13.75
C ARG A 85 -2.08 21.54 13.72
N ASP A 86 -1.99 22.79 14.17
CA ASP A 86 -0.75 23.56 14.32
C ASP A 86 -0.94 24.55 15.47
N ARG A 87 -0.37 24.24 16.63
CA ARG A 87 -0.53 25.05 17.84
C ARG A 87 0.27 26.34 17.76
N GLU A 88 1.44 26.29 17.15
CA GLU A 88 2.34 27.43 16.99
C GLU A 88 1.72 28.50 16.08
N ALA A 89 0.98 28.07 15.05
CA ALA A 89 0.19 28.95 14.18
C ALA A 89 -1.23 29.24 14.70
N GLY A 90 -1.66 28.60 15.80
CA GLY A 90 -3.01 28.73 16.37
C GLY A 90 -4.12 28.24 15.44
N LEU A 91 -3.87 27.17 14.66
CA LEU A 91 -4.81 26.60 13.71
C LEU A 91 -5.52 25.37 14.30
N PRO A 92 -6.85 25.42 14.46
CA PRO A 92 -7.62 24.30 15.02
C PRO A 92 -7.58 23.08 14.10
N ALA A 93 -7.68 21.89 14.68
CA ALA A 93 -7.95 20.68 13.92
C ALA A 93 -9.38 20.74 13.35
N THR A 94 -9.49 20.53 12.03
CA THR A 94 -10.75 20.43 11.30
C THR A 94 -10.86 19.09 10.59
N ARG A 95 -12.05 18.73 10.13
CA ARG A 95 -12.33 17.48 9.38
C ARG A 95 -11.59 17.36 8.04
N ASP A 96 -11.06 18.47 7.53
CA ASP A 96 -10.27 18.53 6.30
C ASP A 96 -8.77 18.71 6.62
N THR A 97 -8.35 18.41 7.85
CA THR A 97 -6.93 18.49 8.23
C THR A 97 -6.15 17.40 7.50
N LEU A 98 -5.07 17.81 6.84
CA LEU A 98 -4.14 16.88 6.22
C LEU A 98 -3.19 16.31 7.27
N TYR A 99 -3.22 14.99 7.44
CA TYR A 99 -2.32 14.25 8.32
C TYR A 99 -1.25 13.52 7.50
N ARG A 100 -0.02 13.48 8.01
CA ARG A 100 0.99 12.53 7.51
C ARG A 100 0.63 11.14 8.02
N ILE A 101 0.06 10.31 7.16
CA ILE A 101 -0.50 9.01 7.55
C ILE A 101 0.55 7.88 7.64
N TYR A 102 1.78 8.14 7.22
CA TYR A 102 2.91 7.20 7.24
C TYR A 102 2.52 5.79 6.78
N SER A 103 2.60 4.80 7.66
CA SER A 103 2.37 3.40 7.32
C SER A 103 0.90 3.06 7.01
N MET A 104 -0.04 3.97 7.26
CA MET A 104 -1.42 3.81 6.77
C MET A 104 -1.53 3.98 5.25
N THR A 105 -0.47 4.41 4.56
CA THR A 105 -0.39 4.33 3.09
C THR A 105 -0.33 2.89 2.59
N LYS A 106 0.15 1.93 3.41
CA LYS A 106 0.40 0.55 2.96
C LYS A 106 -0.86 -0.17 2.44
N PRO A 107 -2.02 -0.12 3.13
CA PRO A 107 -3.25 -0.69 2.56
C PRO A 107 -3.66 -0.08 1.22
N ILE A 108 -3.41 1.22 1.01
CA ILE A 108 -3.72 1.90 -0.26
C ILE A 108 -2.82 1.35 -1.38
N THR A 109 -1.52 1.24 -1.14
CA THR A 109 -0.59 0.63 -2.10
C THR A 109 -0.94 -0.84 -2.36
N THR A 110 -1.32 -1.61 -1.34
CA THR A 110 -1.77 -3.00 -1.50
C THR A 110 -3.01 -3.08 -2.40
N VAL A 111 -3.98 -2.18 -2.25
CA VAL A 111 -5.15 -2.14 -3.15
C VAL A 111 -4.69 -1.91 -4.59
N ALA A 112 -3.78 -0.97 -4.85
CA ALA A 112 -3.24 -0.73 -6.18
C ALA A 112 -2.57 -1.98 -6.79
N VAL A 113 -1.78 -2.72 -5.99
CA VAL A 113 -1.19 -4.00 -6.40
C VAL A 113 -2.31 -5.01 -6.73
N LEU A 114 -3.31 -5.15 -5.87
CA LEU A 114 -4.38 -6.14 -6.06
C LEU A 114 -5.30 -5.82 -7.24
N MET A 115 -5.49 -4.55 -7.60
CA MET A 115 -6.20 -4.17 -8.83
C MET A 115 -5.47 -4.71 -10.07
N LEU A 116 -4.15 -4.56 -10.14
CA LEU A 116 -3.34 -5.10 -11.24
C LEU A 116 -3.33 -6.65 -11.24
N TYR A 117 -3.42 -7.27 -10.08
CA TYR A 117 -3.61 -8.72 -9.96
C TYR A 117 -4.96 -9.18 -10.53
N GLU A 118 -6.06 -8.49 -10.21
CA GLU A 118 -7.39 -8.78 -10.74
C GLU A 118 -7.48 -8.59 -12.26
N GLU A 119 -6.71 -7.66 -12.80
CA GLU A 119 -6.51 -7.46 -14.24
C GLU A 119 -5.65 -8.54 -14.91
N GLY A 120 -5.14 -9.52 -14.15
CA GLY A 120 -4.31 -10.62 -14.66
C GLY A 120 -2.91 -10.18 -15.10
N ARG A 121 -2.40 -9.04 -14.60
CA ARG A 121 -1.09 -8.50 -15.00
C ARG A 121 0.10 -9.29 -14.43
N PHE A 122 -0.13 -10.02 -13.34
CA PHE A 122 0.82 -10.93 -12.69
C PHE A 122 0.07 -11.92 -11.80
N LEU A 123 0.76 -12.95 -11.31
CA LEU A 123 0.26 -13.83 -10.25
C LEU A 123 0.98 -13.54 -8.93
N LEU A 124 0.29 -13.74 -7.80
CA LEU A 124 0.91 -13.52 -6.47
C LEU A 124 2.12 -14.44 -6.19
N GLY A 125 2.21 -15.56 -6.89
CA GLY A 125 3.34 -16.49 -6.80
C GLY A 125 4.53 -16.11 -7.69
N ASP A 126 4.40 -15.09 -8.54
CA ASP A 126 5.47 -14.71 -9.44
C ASP A 126 6.67 -14.16 -8.65
N PRO A 127 7.91 -14.50 -9.07
CA PRO A 127 9.11 -13.82 -8.61
C PRO A 127 9.02 -12.31 -8.87
N VAL A 128 9.40 -11.50 -7.88
CA VAL A 128 9.46 -10.03 -8.02
C VAL A 128 10.41 -9.62 -9.15
N ALA A 129 11.51 -10.35 -9.32
CA ALA A 129 12.52 -10.12 -10.34
C ALA A 129 12.01 -10.18 -11.79
N ASN A 130 10.85 -10.81 -12.04
CA ASN A 130 10.23 -10.81 -13.37
C ASN A 130 9.77 -9.41 -13.80
N TYR A 131 9.52 -8.53 -12.83
CA TYR A 131 9.00 -7.18 -13.04
C TYR A 131 10.02 -6.10 -12.64
N LEU A 132 10.87 -6.42 -11.65
CA LEU A 132 11.91 -5.55 -11.11
C LEU A 132 13.27 -6.26 -11.22
N PRO A 133 13.91 -6.28 -12.41
CA PRO A 133 15.14 -7.03 -12.65
C PRO A 133 16.31 -6.57 -11.79
N GLU A 134 16.29 -5.33 -11.29
CA GLU A 134 17.26 -4.83 -10.31
C GLU A 134 17.26 -5.61 -8.98
N LEU A 135 16.23 -6.41 -8.72
CA LEU A 135 16.10 -7.29 -7.56
C LEU A 135 16.36 -8.77 -7.89
N ALA A 136 16.98 -9.09 -9.04
CA ALA A 136 17.21 -10.47 -9.45
C ALA A 136 18.32 -11.19 -8.68
N ASP A 137 19.36 -10.48 -8.23
CA ASP A 137 20.56 -11.08 -7.64
C ASP A 137 20.65 -10.86 -6.12
N LEU A 138 19.51 -10.99 -5.42
CA LEU A 138 19.43 -10.77 -3.98
C LEU A 138 20.25 -11.80 -3.19
N ALA A 139 21.07 -11.29 -2.27
CA ALA A 139 21.80 -12.07 -1.27
C ALA A 139 21.16 -11.94 0.11
N VAL A 140 21.38 -12.91 1.00
CA VAL A 140 20.93 -12.89 2.39
C VAL A 140 22.16 -12.74 3.29
N ALA A 141 22.06 -11.91 4.32
CA ALA A 141 23.10 -11.77 5.33
C ALA A 141 23.31 -13.09 6.08
N GLU A 142 24.57 -13.51 6.24
CA GLU A 142 24.90 -14.73 7.00
C GLU A 142 24.95 -14.47 8.51
N ASN A 143 25.15 -13.22 8.89
CA ASN A 143 25.18 -12.76 10.26
C ASN A 143 24.47 -11.40 10.38
N LEU A 144 23.83 -11.16 11.53
CA LEU A 144 23.11 -9.92 11.82
C LEU A 144 23.80 -9.07 12.89
N ASP A 145 25.03 -9.42 13.28
CA ASP A 145 25.80 -8.66 14.28
C ASP A 145 26.22 -7.31 13.67
N PRO A 146 25.74 -6.17 14.20
CA PRO A 146 26.08 -4.86 13.68
C PRO A 146 27.56 -4.48 13.75
N ASN A 147 28.37 -5.21 14.53
CA ASN A 147 29.80 -4.95 14.71
C ASN A 147 30.68 -5.93 13.93
N ALA A 148 30.09 -6.97 13.33
CA ALA A 148 30.81 -7.89 12.46
C ALA A 148 30.81 -7.39 11.02
N PRO A 149 31.83 -7.75 10.21
CA PRO A 149 31.77 -7.53 8.77
C PRO A 149 30.53 -8.20 8.17
N LEU A 150 29.82 -7.45 7.31
CA LEU A 150 28.67 -7.96 6.60
C LEU A 150 29.13 -9.02 5.58
N SER A 151 28.77 -10.28 5.82
CA SER A 151 28.95 -11.37 4.89
C SER A 151 27.59 -11.84 4.38
N THR A 152 27.55 -12.29 3.12
CA THR A 152 26.31 -12.63 2.44
C THR A 152 26.47 -13.92 1.64
N ARG A 153 25.34 -14.56 1.38
CA ARG A 153 25.23 -15.72 0.49
C ARG A 153 24.01 -15.54 -0.43
N PRO A 154 23.96 -16.19 -1.60
CA PRO A 154 22.78 -16.12 -2.46
C PRO A 154 21.51 -16.54 -1.70
N ALA A 155 20.40 -15.83 -1.95
CA ALA A 155 19.10 -16.24 -1.43
C ALA A 155 18.71 -17.62 -1.98
N ALA A 156 18.08 -18.46 -1.16
CA ALA A 156 17.70 -19.81 -1.58
C ALA A 156 16.59 -19.81 -2.64
N ARG A 157 15.83 -18.72 -2.74
CA ARG A 157 14.83 -18.47 -3.78
C ARG A 157 14.60 -16.96 -3.95
N GLN A 158 13.99 -16.60 -5.06
CA GLN A 158 13.49 -15.24 -5.26
C GLN A 158 12.29 -14.93 -4.33
N PRO A 159 12.18 -13.70 -3.80
CA PRO A 159 10.94 -13.23 -3.19
C PRO A 159 9.80 -13.23 -4.23
N THR A 160 8.60 -13.56 -3.78
CA THR A 160 7.39 -13.47 -4.60
C THR A 160 6.62 -12.18 -4.30
N ILE A 161 5.70 -11.80 -5.19
CA ILE A 161 4.79 -10.67 -4.94
C ILE A 161 3.99 -10.88 -3.63
N ARG A 162 3.55 -12.12 -3.35
CA ARG A 162 2.89 -12.48 -2.08
C ARG A 162 3.80 -12.21 -0.87
N ASP A 163 5.11 -12.46 -1.00
CA ASP A 163 6.03 -12.23 0.10
C ASP A 163 6.16 -10.74 0.43
N LEU A 164 6.08 -9.86 -0.57
CA LEU A 164 6.03 -8.41 -0.38
C LEU A 164 4.79 -8.00 0.42
N LEU A 165 3.61 -8.46 -0.01
CA LEU A 165 2.31 -8.10 0.58
C LEU A 165 2.20 -8.44 2.07
N ARG A 166 2.93 -9.45 2.54
CA ARG A 166 2.88 -9.94 3.92
C ARG A 166 4.15 -9.68 4.73
N HIS A 167 5.03 -8.79 4.28
CA HIS A 167 6.30 -8.48 4.96
C HIS A 167 7.15 -9.74 5.24
N SER A 168 7.31 -10.60 4.25
CA SER A 168 8.12 -11.82 4.36
C SER A 168 9.15 -11.97 3.26
N ALA A 169 9.39 -10.93 2.46
CA ALA A 169 10.36 -10.95 1.36
C ALA A 169 11.82 -10.95 1.82
N GLY A 170 12.10 -10.86 3.12
CA GLY A 170 13.45 -10.88 3.69
C GLY A 170 14.07 -9.50 3.90
N PHE A 171 13.50 -8.43 3.35
CA PHE A 171 13.97 -7.06 3.54
C PHE A 171 13.91 -6.61 5.01
N SER A 172 14.77 -5.65 5.36
CA SER A 172 14.63 -4.87 6.59
C SER A 172 13.99 -3.50 6.32
N TYR A 173 13.84 -2.69 7.37
CA TYR A 173 13.50 -1.28 7.28
C TYR A 173 14.74 -0.38 7.40
N GLY A 174 15.74 -0.74 8.21
CA GLY A 174 16.87 0.14 8.52
C GLY A 174 16.60 1.23 9.56
N LEU A 175 15.33 1.49 9.91
CA LEU A 175 14.97 2.53 10.89
C LEU A 175 14.71 2.02 12.31
N PHE A 176 14.20 0.80 12.44
CA PHE A 176 13.69 0.29 13.73
C PHE A 176 14.66 -0.70 14.41
N GLY A 177 15.61 -1.25 13.66
CA GLY A 177 16.61 -2.19 14.14
C GLY A 177 18.02 -1.62 14.08
N ASP A 178 18.97 -2.40 14.60
CA ASP A 178 20.40 -2.09 14.53
C ASP A 178 21.18 -3.36 14.16
N THR A 179 20.70 -4.14 13.20
CA THR A 179 21.49 -5.23 12.62
C THR A 179 22.52 -4.69 11.63
N SER A 180 23.46 -5.54 11.20
CA SER A 180 24.37 -5.23 10.09
C SER A 180 23.64 -4.82 8.81
N VAL A 181 22.48 -5.43 8.53
CA VAL A 181 21.62 -5.08 7.38
C VAL A 181 20.94 -3.72 7.59
N ASP A 182 20.43 -3.45 8.80
CA ASP A 182 19.83 -2.13 9.11
C ASP A 182 20.83 -0.99 8.97
N ARG A 183 22.08 -1.20 9.38
CA ARG A 183 23.17 -0.23 9.21
C ARG A 183 23.50 -0.02 7.73
N ALA A 184 23.64 -1.09 6.96
CA ALA A 184 23.89 -1.01 5.53
C ALA A 184 22.78 -0.24 4.79
N TYR A 185 21.50 -0.42 5.17
CA TYR A 185 20.37 0.30 4.59
C TYR A 185 20.41 1.80 4.90
N ARG A 186 20.82 2.18 6.13
CA ARG A 186 21.00 3.59 6.51
C ARG A 186 22.20 4.22 5.81
N GLU A 187 23.33 3.53 5.76
CA GLU A 187 24.55 4.00 5.10
C GLU A 187 24.36 4.20 3.60
N ALA A 188 23.55 3.34 2.96
CA ALA A 188 23.17 3.49 1.56
C ALA A 188 22.18 4.63 1.30
N GLY A 189 21.65 5.27 2.34
CA GLY A 189 20.71 6.38 2.21
C GLY A 189 19.44 6.00 1.46
N LEU A 190 18.84 4.83 1.78
CA LEU A 190 17.68 4.34 1.04
C LEU A 190 16.49 5.32 1.05
N PHE A 191 16.22 5.99 2.16
CA PHE A 191 15.11 6.98 2.24
C PHE A 191 15.48 8.37 1.71
N GLN A 192 16.69 8.52 1.16
CA GLN A 192 17.19 9.75 0.54
C GLN A 192 17.23 9.64 -0.99
N GLN A 193 16.76 8.54 -1.56
CA GLN A 193 16.64 8.37 -3.01
C GLN A 193 15.51 9.24 -3.56
N ASP A 194 15.69 9.75 -4.78
CA ASP A 194 14.77 10.71 -5.40
C ASP A 194 13.43 10.07 -5.80
N ASP A 195 13.46 8.79 -6.21
CA ASP A 195 12.28 8.06 -6.66
C ASP A 195 12.36 6.56 -6.33
N LEU A 196 11.27 5.84 -6.62
CA LEU A 196 11.14 4.40 -6.34
C LEU A 196 12.08 3.54 -7.21
N THR A 197 12.50 4.00 -8.39
CA THR A 197 13.44 3.27 -9.25
C THR A 197 14.84 3.34 -8.69
N ALA A 198 15.30 4.53 -8.28
CA ALA A 198 16.55 4.73 -7.57
C ALA A 198 16.55 3.95 -6.25
N PHE A 199 15.43 3.99 -5.52
CA PHE A 199 15.23 3.21 -4.30
C PHE A 199 15.42 1.70 -4.51
N THR A 200 14.70 1.07 -5.44
CA THR A 200 14.81 -0.38 -5.64
C THR A 200 16.15 -0.78 -6.26
N THR A 201 16.76 0.08 -7.07
CA THR A 201 18.10 -0.15 -7.61
C THR A 201 19.16 -0.16 -6.51
N ALA A 202 19.08 0.78 -5.56
CA ALA A 202 19.96 0.80 -4.40
C ALA A 202 19.69 -0.41 -3.49
N LEU A 203 18.41 -0.72 -3.24
CA LEU A 203 17.99 -1.85 -2.42
C LEU A 203 18.50 -3.19 -2.97
N GLY A 204 18.45 -3.40 -4.30
CA GLY A 204 18.93 -4.62 -4.94
C GLY A 204 20.41 -4.91 -4.75
N ARG A 205 21.22 -3.91 -4.35
CA ARG A 205 22.64 -4.05 -4.03
C ARG A 205 22.91 -4.38 -2.56
N LEU A 206 21.88 -4.39 -1.73
CA LEU A 206 21.97 -4.63 -0.30
C LEU A 206 21.39 -6.00 0.04
N PRO A 207 21.89 -6.67 1.09
CA PRO A 207 21.37 -7.98 1.44
C PRO A 207 19.98 -7.91 2.07
N LEU A 208 19.26 -9.01 1.92
CA LEU A 208 18.12 -9.36 2.74
C LEU A 208 18.59 -9.73 4.15
N GLN A 209 17.76 -9.42 5.14
CA GLN A 209 17.98 -9.82 6.53
C GLN A 209 17.60 -11.29 6.78
N TYR A 210 16.60 -11.79 6.05
CA TYR A 210 16.13 -13.17 6.18
C TYR A 210 15.88 -13.80 4.81
N GLU A 211 15.83 -15.13 4.78
CA GLU A 211 15.40 -15.86 3.59
C GLU A 211 13.96 -15.52 3.20
N PRO A 212 13.66 -15.28 1.91
CA PRO A 212 12.30 -15.00 1.47
C PRO A 212 11.29 -16.07 1.90
N GLY A 213 10.17 -15.62 2.46
CA GLY A 213 9.02 -16.38 2.95
C GLY A 213 9.27 -17.22 4.20
N THR A 214 10.41 -17.07 4.87
CA THR A 214 10.70 -17.84 6.09
C THR A 214 10.29 -17.11 7.36
N ARG A 215 10.24 -15.78 7.34
CA ARG A 215 9.97 -14.95 8.52
C ARG A 215 9.15 -13.72 8.16
N TRP A 216 8.22 -13.37 9.04
CA TRP A 216 7.60 -12.05 9.02
C TRP A 216 8.55 -11.00 9.62
N HIS A 217 8.83 -9.94 8.88
CA HIS A 217 9.62 -8.80 9.33
C HIS A 217 9.18 -7.51 8.64
N TYR A 218 8.71 -6.56 9.44
CA TYR A 218 8.25 -5.26 8.96
C TYR A 218 9.38 -4.49 8.28
N SER A 219 9.14 -4.01 7.06
CA SER A 219 10.23 -3.66 6.13
C SER A 219 9.80 -2.69 5.03
N VAL A 220 10.75 -2.32 4.18
CA VAL A 220 10.53 -1.52 2.96
C VAL A 220 9.83 -2.29 1.83
N ALA A 221 9.31 -3.49 2.10
CA ALA A 221 8.62 -4.29 1.10
C ALA A 221 7.43 -3.56 0.43
N VAL A 222 6.85 -2.55 1.09
CA VAL A 222 5.74 -1.76 0.52
C VAL A 222 6.23 -0.69 -0.45
N ASP A 223 7.45 -0.16 -0.28
CA ASP A 223 8.07 0.72 -1.26
C ASP A 223 8.35 -0.06 -2.57
N VAL A 224 8.78 -1.32 -2.43
CA VAL A 224 8.90 -2.26 -3.57
C VAL A 224 7.55 -2.56 -4.23
N GLN A 225 6.45 -2.63 -3.46
CA GLN A 225 5.09 -2.74 -4.02
C GLN A 225 4.72 -1.50 -4.84
N GLY A 226 5.07 -0.31 -4.36
CA GLY A 226 4.90 0.93 -5.12
C GLY A 226 5.64 0.87 -6.45
N ARG A 227 6.91 0.48 -6.41
CA ARG A 227 7.73 0.33 -7.62
C ARG A 227 7.16 -0.72 -8.59
N LEU A 228 6.61 -1.83 -8.07
CA LEU A 228 5.95 -2.86 -8.87
C LEU A 228 4.73 -2.29 -9.61
N VAL A 229 3.90 -1.47 -8.95
CA VAL A 229 2.78 -0.77 -9.59
C VAL A 229 3.28 0.08 -10.75
N GLU A 230 4.38 0.81 -10.58
CA GLU A 230 4.95 1.64 -11.65
C GLU A 230 5.45 0.79 -12.82
N ALA A 231 6.20 -0.28 -12.55
CA ALA A 231 6.72 -1.18 -13.58
C ALA A 231 5.62 -1.83 -14.42
N VAL A 232 4.54 -2.28 -13.76
CA VAL A 232 3.47 -3.03 -14.40
C VAL A 232 2.48 -2.09 -15.10
N SER A 233 2.13 -0.96 -14.49
CA SER A 233 1.15 -0.02 -15.08
C SER A 233 1.78 0.91 -16.12
N GLY A 234 3.07 1.22 -16.01
CA GLY A 234 3.72 2.27 -16.79
C GLY A 234 3.40 3.69 -16.30
N MET A 235 2.76 3.84 -15.13
CA MET A 235 2.39 5.12 -14.52
C MET A 235 3.25 5.39 -13.28
N ALA A 236 3.47 6.66 -12.94
CA ALA A 236 4.00 7.01 -11.62
C ALA A 236 3.00 6.57 -10.52
N LEU A 237 3.49 6.14 -9.36
CA LEU A 237 2.61 5.62 -8.31
C LEU A 237 1.54 6.64 -7.90
N GLY A 238 1.91 7.91 -7.74
CA GLY A 238 0.97 8.97 -7.37
C GLY A 238 -0.14 9.18 -8.39
N ASP A 239 0.17 9.07 -9.68
CA ASP A 239 -0.83 9.19 -10.75
C ASP A 239 -1.75 7.98 -10.79
N PHE A 240 -1.21 6.76 -10.63
CA PHE A 240 -2.01 5.55 -10.53
C PHE A 240 -2.98 5.62 -9.35
N LEU A 241 -2.50 6.00 -8.15
CA LEU A 241 -3.33 6.12 -6.97
C LEU A 241 -4.42 7.20 -7.15
N ARG A 242 -4.07 8.34 -7.75
CA ARG A 242 -5.03 9.41 -8.04
C ARG A 242 -6.14 8.93 -8.98
N GLU A 243 -5.78 8.43 -10.15
CA GLU A 243 -6.73 8.05 -11.20
C GLU A 243 -7.57 6.82 -10.81
N ARG A 244 -6.94 5.82 -10.18
CA ARG A 244 -7.55 4.49 -9.99
C ARG A 244 -8.22 4.32 -8.63
N ILE A 245 -7.87 5.15 -7.63
CA ILE A 245 -8.38 5.00 -6.25
C ILE A 245 -9.00 6.30 -5.75
N PHE A 246 -8.28 7.42 -5.78
CA PHE A 246 -8.74 8.65 -5.12
C PHE A 246 -9.86 9.35 -5.90
N GLU A 247 -9.68 9.64 -7.19
CA GLU A 247 -10.72 10.30 -8.00
C GLU A 247 -12.05 9.51 -8.03
N PRO A 248 -12.06 8.17 -8.13
CA PRO A 248 -13.31 7.40 -8.02
C PRO A 248 -13.98 7.45 -6.65
N LEU A 249 -13.23 7.68 -5.57
CA LEU A 249 -13.75 7.75 -4.20
C LEU A 249 -14.17 9.17 -3.78
N GLY A 250 -13.68 10.20 -4.49
CA GLY A 250 -13.89 11.61 -4.18
C GLY A 250 -12.91 12.15 -3.15
#